data_AF-A0A3N5BCB7-F1
#
_entry.id   AF-A0A3N5BCB7-F1
#
_cell.length_a   1.000
_cell.length_b   1.000
_cell.length_c   1.000
_cell.angle_alpha   90.00
_cell.angle_beta   90.00
_cell.angle_gamma   90.00
#
_symmetry.space_group_name_H-M   'P 1'
#
loop_
_entity.id
_entity.type
_entity.pdbx_description
1 polymer ?
#
loop_
_entity_poly.entity_id
_entity_poly.type
_entity_poly.pdbx_seq_one_letter_code
_entity_poly.pdbx_strand_id
1 'polypeptide(L)'
;MNVFPEAILGLIELLANYLREKNKLRISILFISIIFLLSGAMIIFFYDGDLSDYFIPISFIVICVSILLLISAILGFSNEYVSVKNPFDVELKNLSKEREELKKKKTKNNDSTFNNNVFNTIQLNLNQTTEYYTINKSQARKSFTASVTAIVAGLITILVGIWLIYFKENITTSVISFASGVLLEIIGGMYFHLYNKSLEQLNYFYGKLERMQDIMVAIELANGINDETKKVELQEKIIVKLIERSSAIE
;
A
#
# COMPACT_ATOMS: atom_id res chain seq x y z
N MET A 1 4.56 25.83 -6.92
CA MET A 1 5.14 24.51 -6.57
C MET A 1 5.71 24.66 -5.17
N ASN A 2 4.92 24.32 -4.14
CA ASN A 2 5.26 24.61 -2.75
C ASN A 2 6.31 23.60 -2.26
N VAL A 3 7.54 24.06 -2.03
CA VAL A 3 8.68 23.26 -1.56
C VAL A 3 8.46 22.72 -0.14
N PHE A 4 7.62 23.39 0.66
CA PHE A 4 7.37 23.07 2.07
C PHE A 4 6.65 21.71 2.29
N PRO A 5 5.52 21.40 1.62
CA PRO A 5 4.87 20.09 1.74
C PRO A 5 5.73 18.94 1.18
N GLU A 6 6.50 19.15 0.11
CA GLU A 6 7.42 18.13 -0.41
C GLU A 6 8.56 17.81 0.56
N ALA A 7 9.11 18.82 1.24
CA ALA A 7 10.13 18.63 2.27
C ALA A 7 9.61 17.85 3.48
N ILE A 8 8.40 18.14 3.96
CA ILE A 8 7.77 17.41 5.08
C ILE A 8 7.49 15.96 4.68
N LEU A 9 6.93 15.74 3.47
CA LEU A 9 6.68 14.39 2.95
C LEU A 9 7.98 13.60 2.77
N GLY A 10 9.04 14.22 2.27
CA GLY A 10 10.37 13.61 2.16
C GLY A 10 10.97 13.26 3.52
N LEU A 11 10.76 14.09 4.55
CA LEU A 11 11.23 13.79 5.91
C LEU A 11 10.48 12.59 6.52
N ILE A 12 9.16 12.54 6.34
CA ILE A 12 8.31 11.42 6.78
C ILE A 12 8.73 10.13 6.06
N GLU A 13 9.00 10.20 4.75
CA GLU A 13 9.51 9.08 3.98
C GLU A 13 10.82 8.53 4.56
N LEU A 14 11.79 9.41 4.79
CA LEU A 14 13.12 9.05 5.28
C LEU A 14 13.04 8.42 6.67
N LEU A 15 12.26 9.01 7.57
CA LEU A 15 12.03 8.49 8.92
C LEU A 15 11.27 7.16 8.90
N ALA A 16 10.20 7.05 8.13
CA ALA A 16 9.41 5.82 8.03
C ALA A 16 10.24 4.65 7.50
N ASN A 17 11.03 4.88 6.45
CA ASN A 17 11.91 3.86 5.87
C ASN A 17 13.04 3.48 6.84
N TYR A 18 13.63 4.45 7.56
CA TYR A 18 14.63 4.17 8.60
C TYR A 18 14.06 3.31 9.75
N LEU A 19 12.84 3.61 10.19
CA LEU A 19 12.17 2.88 11.27
C LEU A 19 11.78 1.46 10.85
N ARG A 20 11.44 1.27 9.56
CA ARG A 20 11.08 -0.03 9.00
C ARG A 20 12.20 -1.07 9.15
N GLU A 21 13.44 -0.67 8.95
CA GLU A 21 14.60 -1.56 9.07
C GLU A 21 14.90 -1.98 10.51
N LYS A 22 14.35 -1.28 11.51
CA LYS A 22 14.66 -1.46 12.93
C LYS A 22 13.41 -1.71 13.77
N ASN A 23 12.87 -2.93 13.72
CA ASN A 23 11.64 -3.35 14.42
C ASN A 23 11.56 -2.93 15.91
N LYS A 24 12.64 -3.11 16.70
CA LYS A 24 12.66 -2.71 18.12
C LYS A 24 12.54 -1.18 18.28
N LEU A 25 13.26 -0.41 17.48
CA LEU A 25 13.19 1.06 17.53
C LEU A 25 11.83 1.58 17.06
N ARG A 26 11.22 0.96 16.05
CA ARG A 26 9.88 1.33 15.57
C ARG A 26 8.83 1.23 16.68
N ILE A 27 8.81 0.09 17.37
CA ILE A 27 7.86 -0.15 18.46
C ILE A 27 8.12 0.83 19.61
N SER A 28 9.39 1.03 20.01
CA SER A 28 9.75 2.01 21.03
C SER A 28 9.32 3.42 20.67
N ILE A 29 9.56 3.88 19.43
CA ILE A 29 9.18 5.23 18.98
C ILE A 29 7.67 5.40 18.90
N LEU A 30 6.92 4.35 18.57
CA LEU A 30 5.46 4.38 18.60
C LEU A 30 4.94 4.57 20.03
N PHE A 31 5.44 3.82 21.01
CA PHE A 31 5.06 4.03 22.41
C PHE A 31 5.51 5.39 22.95
N ILE A 32 6.74 5.80 22.66
CA ILE A 32 7.29 7.09 23.08
C ILE A 32 6.46 8.24 22.51
N SER A 33 6.13 8.21 21.22
CA SER A 33 5.32 9.26 20.59
C SER A 33 3.92 9.35 21.20
N ILE A 34 3.26 8.23 21.51
CA ILE A 34 1.97 8.23 22.23
C ILE A 34 2.11 8.83 23.63
N ILE A 35 3.15 8.44 24.38
CA ILE A 35 3.42 8.95 25.73
C ILE A 35 3.66 10.47 25.71
N PHE A 36 4.45 10.97 24.75
CA PHE A 36 4.68 12.41 24.59
C PHE A 36 3.43 13.17 24.13
N LEU A 37 2.56 12.53 23.35
CA LEU A 37 1.27 13.10 22.95
C LEU A 37 0.35 13.26 24.18
N LEU A 38 0.25 12.22 25.00
CA LEU A 38 -0.54 12.22 26.23
C LEU A 38 0.06 13.17 27.28
N SER A 39 1.38 13.19 27.46
CA SER A 39 2.03 14.08 28.42
C SER A 39 1.94 15.55 28.00
N GLY A 40 2.11 15.85 26.71
CA GLY A 40 1.88 17.18 26.16
C GLY A 40 0.45 17.65 26.41
N ALA A 41 -0.53 16.80 26.10
CA ALA A 41 -1.94 17.09 26.38
C ALA A 41 -2.24 17.24 27.88
N MET A 42 -1.61 16.42 28.74
CA MET A 42 -1.78 16.47 30.20
C MET A 42 -1.18 17.73 30.82
N ILE A 43 -0.01 18.18 30.34
CA ILE A 43 0.62 19.44 30.77
C ILE A 43 -0.29 20.62 30.45
N ILE A 44 -0.93 20.61 29.27
CA ILE A 44 -1.91 21.62 28.88
C ILE A 44 -3.17 21.55 29.76
N PHE A 45 -3.62 20.35 30.14
CA PHE A 45 -4.85 20.14 30.90
C PHE A 45 -4.74 20.44 32.41
N PHE A 46 -3.65 20.06 33.07
CA PHE A 46 -3.52 20.19 34.52
C PHE A 46 -3.05 21.57 35.01
N TYR A 47 -2.54 22.41 34.12
CA TYR A 47 -1.84 23.64 34.49
C TYR A 47 -2.46 24.88 33.82
N ASP A 48 -3.71 25.16 34.17
CA ASP A 48 -4.51 26.28 33.65
C ASP A 48 -4.25 27.62 34.38
N GLY A 49 -3.09 27.82 35.04
CA GLY A 49 -2.92 29.04 35.85
C GLY A 49 -1.55 29.51 36.31
N ASP A 50 -0.45 28.74 36.23
CA ASP A 50 0.83 29.15 36.86
C ASP A 50 2.11 28.63 36.17
N LEU A 51 2.12 28.60 34.84
CA LEU A 51 3.32 28.32 34.05
C LEU A 51 3.63 29.51 33.13
N SER A 52 4.91 29.84 33.01
CA SER A 52 5.35 30.97 32.17
C SER A 52 4.87 30.80 30.72
N ASP A 53 4.49 31.91 30.08
CA ASP A 53 3.93 31.97 28.71
C ASP A 53 4.71 31.17 27.65
N TYR A 54 5.97 30.82 27.93
CA TYR A 54 6.84 30.02 27.06
C TYR A 54 6.55 28.50 27.06
N PHE A 55 5.89 27.93 28.07
CA PHE A 55 5.67 26.47 28.13
C PHE A 55 4.54 25.98 27.22
N ILE A 56 3.55 26.82 26.94
CA ILE A 56 2.44 26.52 26.03
C ILE A 56 2.94 26.31 24.59
N PRO A 57 3.73 27.22 23.98
CA PRO A 57 4.23 27.01 22.61
C PRO A 57 5.22 25.84 22.52
N ILE A 58 6.02 25.57 23.57
CA ILE A 58 6.89 24.39 23.61
C ILE A 58 6.07 23.10 23.59
N SER A 59 4.98 23.04 24.38
CA SER A 59 4.10 21.87 24.41
C SER A 59 3.44 21.61 23.05
N PHE A 60 3.08 22.67 22.32
CA PHE A 60 2.55 22.55 20.97
C PHE A 60 3.58 22.01 19.96
N ILE A 61 4.84 22.45 20.06
CA ILE A 61 5.94 21.90 19.24
C ILE A 61 6.16 20.43 19.57
N VAL A 62 6.16 20.05 20.85
CA VAL A 62 6.29 18.64 21.28
C VAL A 62 5.15 17.79 20.72
N ILE A 63 3.91 18.28 20.74
CA ILE A 63 2.77 17.58 20.15
C ILE A 63 2.94 17.43 18.63
N CYS A 64 3.28 18.51 17.92
CA CYS A 64 3.52 18.47 16.47
C CYS A 64 4.62 17.48 16.08
N VAL A 65 5.75 17.48 16.80
CA VAL A 65 6.87 16.54 16.58
C VAL A 65 6.44 15.11 16.91
N SER A 66 5.69 14.90 17.98
CA SER A 66 5.19 13.58 18.38
C SER A 66 4.25 12.99 17.34
N ILE A 67 3.36 13.81 16.77
CA ILE A 67 2.49 13.43 15.65
C ILE A 67 3.31 13.01 14.42
N LEU A 68 4.33 13.79 14.06
CA LEU A 68 5.18 13.47 12.90
C LEU A 68 5.93 12.15 13.09
N LEU A 69 6.45 11.90 14.29
CA LEU A 69 7.10 10.64 14.66
C LEU A 69 6.10 9.47 14.68
N LEU A 70 4.87 9.70 15.15
CA LEU A 70 3.80 8.71 15.16
C LEU A 70 3.42 8.29 13.73
N ILE A 71 3.21 9.25 12.83
CA ILE A 71 2.95 9.00 11.40
C ILE A 71 4.09 8.17 10.81
N SER A 72 5.33 8.58 11.05
CA SER A 72 6.52 7.90 10.51
C SER A 72 6.65 6.47 11.05
N ALA A 73 6.38 6.24 12.34
CA ALA A 73 6.44 4.91 12.96
C ALA A 73 5.34 3.98 12.44
N ILE A 74 4.12 4.49 12.26
CA ILE A 74 3.00 3.73 11.69
C ILE A 74 3.27 3.37 10.23
N LEU A 75 3.73 4.33 9.43
CA LEU A 75 4.10 4.08 8.04
C LEU A 75 5.24 3.05 7.92
N GLY A 76 6.15 3.01 8.90
CA GLY A 76 7.22 2.00 8.98
C GLY A 76 6.73 0.56 9.21
N PHE A 77 5.43 0.33 9.52
CA PHE A 77 4.83 -1.01 9.54
C PHE A 77 4.37 -1.50 8.16
N SER A 78 4.34 -0.62 7.16
CA SER A 78 4.05 -1.00 5.77
C SER A 78 5.03 -2.07 5.28
N ASN A 79 4.49 -3.07 4.56
CA ASN A 79 5.29 -4.07 3.84
C ASN A 79 6.04 -3.52 2.62
N GLU A 80 5.86 -2.23 2.30
CA GLU A 80 6.51 -1.55 1.20
C GLU A 80 7.18 -0.25 1.64
N TYR A 81 8.26 0.12 0.94
CA TYR A 81 8.94 1.39 1.16
C TYR A 81 7.98 2.55 0.92
N VAL A 82 8.00 3.50 1.84
CA VAL A 82 7.38 4.80 1.62
C VAL A 82 8.25 5.52 0.59
N SER A 83 7.62 6.12 -0.41
CA SER A 83 8.25 6.80 -1.56
C SER A 83 7.24 7.79 -2.09
N VAL A 84 7.57 9.08 -2.07
CA VAL A 84 6.72 10.16 -2.59
C VAL A 84 6.43 9.96 -4.08
N LYS A 85 7.37 9.36 -4.83
CA LYS A 85 7.16 8.93 -6.21
C LYS A 85 6.60 7.51 -6.24
N ASN A 86 5.54 7.27 -7.01
CA ASN A 86 4.97 5.92 -7.13
C ASN A 86 5.91 5.03 -7.97
N PRO A 87 6.65 4.08 -7.36
CA PRO A 87 7.66 3.29 -8.07
C PRO A 87 7.02 2.40 -9.15
N PHE A 88 5.74 2.09 -8.97
CA PHE A 88 4.95 1.28 -9.89
C PHE A 88 4.69 1.96 -11.23
N ASP A 89 4.75 3.29 -11.33
CA ASP A 89 4.44 3.98 -12.59
C ASP A 89 5.45 3.62 -13.70
N VAL A 90 6.72 3.42 -13.33
CA VAL A 90 7.76 2.98 -14.28
C VAL A 90 7.53 1.55 -14.71
N GLU A 91 7.20 0.66 -13.77
CA GLU A 91 6.89 -0.74 -14.03
C GLU A 91 5.66 -0.89 -14.93
N LEU A 92 4.58 -0.18 -14.62
CA LEU A 92 3.36 -0.07 -15.43
C LEU A 92 3.65 0.42 -16.85
N LYS A 93 4.53 1.42 -17.00
CA LYS A 93 4.95 1.91 -18.32
C LYS A 93 5.77 0.87 -19.09
N ASN A 94 6.58 0.06 -18.41
CA ASN A 94 7.34 -1.00 -19.06
C ASN A 94 6.41 -2.14 -19.49
N LEU A 95 5.47 -2.55 -18.63
CA LEU A 95 4.46 -3.56 -18.95
C LEU A 95 3.58 -3.13 -20.13
N SER A 96 3.18 -1.86 -20.20
CA SER A 96 2.37 -1.35 -21.32
C SER A 96 3.15 -1.35 -22.63
N LYS A 97 4.43 -0.95 -22.61
CA LYS A 97 5.32 -1.04 -23.79
C LYS A 97 5.51 -2.48 -24.26
N GLU A 98 5.84 -3.39 -23.35
CA GLU A 98 5.99 -4.82 -23.65
C GLU A 98 4.70 -5.37 -24.30
N ARG A 99 3.54 -5.03 -23.75
CA ARG A 99 2.24 -5.42 -24.33
C ARG A 99 2.05 -4.90 -25.74
N GLU A 100 2.39 -3.64 -26.00
CA GLU A 100 2.31 -3.08 -27.35
C GLU A 100 3.23 -3.82 -28.32
N GLU A 101 4.44 -4.19 -27.89
CA GLU A 101 5.36 -4.99 -28.69
C GLU A 101 4.81 -6.38 -28.99
N LEU A 102 4.23 -7.06 -27.99
CA LEU A 102 3.56 -8.36 -28.14
C LEU A 102 2.37 -8.26 -29.11
N LYS A 103 1.56 -7.18 -29.00
CA LYS A 103 0.45 -6.92 -29.92
C LYS A 103 0.94 -6.58 -31.33
N LYS A 104 2.02 -5.82 -31.50
CA LYS A 104 2.61 -5.53 -32.80
C LYS A 104 3.17 -6.80 -33.47
N LYS A 105 3.81 -7.68 -32.70
CA LYS A 105 4.21 -9.02 -33.18
C LYS A 105 3.01 -9.84 -33.65
N LYS A 106 1.88 -9.76 -32.92
CA LYS A 106 0.60 -10.38 -33.32
C LYS A 106 0.05 -9.84 -34.64
N THR A 107 0.11 -8.53 -34.87
CA THR A 107 -0.45 -7.89 -36.08
C THR A 107 0.47 -7.97 -37.30
N LYS A 108 1.81 -7.96 -37.12
CA LYS A 108 2.76 -8.11 -38.24
C LYS A 108 2.80 -9.54 -38.80
N ASN A 109 2.67 -10.54 -37.93
CA ASN A 109 2.53 -11.93 -38.35
C ASN A 109 1.05 -12.17 -38.67
N ASN A 110 0.63 -11.79 -39.87
CA ASN A 110 -0.75 -11.93 -40.38
C ASN A 110 -1.16 -13.40 -40.63
N ASP A 111 -0.69 -14.32 -39.80
CA ASP A 111 -0.72 -15.76 -40.05
C ASP A 111 -1.35 -16.49 -38.87
N SER A 112 -2.18 -17.46 -39.20
CA SER A 112 -2.61 -18.60 -38.38
C SER A 112 -1.54 -19.15 -37.43
N THR A 113 -0.25 -18.92 -37.70
CA THR A 113 0.93 -19.28 -36.90
C THR A 113 1.06 -18.51 -35.57
N PHE A 114 0.64 -17.24 -35.45
CA PHE A 114 0.74 -16.50 -34.18
C PHE A 114 -0.35 -16.93 -33.17
N ASN A 115 -1.58 -17.15 -33.64
CA ASN A 115 -2.63 -17.77 -32.82
C ASN A 115 -2.31 -19.23 -32.49
N ASN A 116 -1.60 -19.96 -33.36
CA ASN A 116 -1.11 -21.32 -33.08
C ASN A 116 0.05 -21.36 -32.08
N ASN A 117 0.80 -20.27 -31.91
CA ASN A 117 1.88 -20.23 -30.92
C ASN A 117 1.31 -19.83 -29.56
N VAL A 118 0.70 -20.82 -28.90
CA VAL A 118 0.09 -20.74 -27.55
C VAL A 118 0.97 -19.95 -26.57
N PHE A 119 2.29 -20.04 -26.69
CA PHE A 119 3.26 -19.32 -25.87
C PHE A 119 3.11 -17.80 -25.92
N ASN A 120 2.83 -17.22 -27.09
CA ASN A 120 2.64 -15.76 -27.23
C ASN A 120 1.35 -15.30 -26.54
N THR A 121 0.29 -16.12 -26.59
CA THR A 121 -0.96 -15.85 -25.88
C THR A 121 -0.76 -15.92 -24.37
N ILE A 122 -0.01 -16.91 -23.90
CA ILE A 122 0.37 -17.04 -22.49
C ILE A 122 1.19 -15.83 -22.03
N GLN A 123 2.17 -15.37 -22.80
CA GLN A 123 2.96 -14.17 -22.49
C GLN A 123 2.10 -12.91 -22.38
N LEU A 124 1.14 -12.73 -23.30
CA LEU A 124 0.22 -11.59 -23.24
C LEU A 124 -0.62 -11.62 -21.95
N ASN A 125 -1.13 -12.81 -21.59
CA ASN A 125 -1.89 -13.00 -20.36
C ASN A 125 -1.03 -12.80 -19.10
N LEU A 126 0.25 -13.22 -19.11
CA LEU A 126 1.20 -12.95 -18.03
C LEU A 126 1.37 -11.46 -17.84
N ASN A 127 1.70 -10.74 -18.90
CA ASN A 127 1.88 -9.29 -18.85
C ASN A 127 0.62 -8.59 -18.31
N GLN A 128 -0.58 -9.02 -18.73
CA GLN A 128 -1.84 -8.49 -18.18
C GLN A 128 -2.02 -8.81 -16.70
N THR A 129 -1.77 -10.05 -16.29
CA THR A 129 -1.89 -10.47 -14.89
C THR A 129 -0.89 -9.72 -14.00
N THR A 130 0.34 -9.54 -14.46
CA THR A 130 1.37 -8.74 -13.79
C THR A 130 0.94 -7.28 -13.69
N GLU A 131 0.34 -6.68 -14.72
CA GLU A 131 -0.18 -5.31 -14.63
C GLU A 131 -1.25 -5.17 -13.55
N TYR A 132 -2.24 -6.07 -13.50
CA TYR A 132 -3.26 -6.04 -12.45
C TYR A 132 -2.69 -6.27 -11.05
N TYR A 133 -1.69 -7.14 -10.92
CA TYR A 133 -0.94 -7.33 -9.69
C TYR A 133 -0.26 -6.03 -9.25
N THR A 134 0.46 -5.36 -10.15
CA THR A 134 1.18 -4.11 -9.90
C THR A 134 0.23 -2.93 -9.59
N ILE A 135 -0.92 -2.85 -10.25
CA ILE A 135 -1.98 -1.87 -9.94
C ILE A 135 -2.51 -2.09 -8.52
N ASN A 136 -2.83 -3.33 -8.16
CA ASN A 136 -3.35 -3.66 -6.83
C ASN A 136 -2.33 -3.37 -5.74
N LYS A 137 -1.05 -3.64 -6.00
CA LYS A 137 0.05 -3.29 -5.13
C LYS A 137 0.12 -1.78 -4.88
N SER A 138 0.04 -0.98 -5.95
CA SER A 138 -0.03 0.48 -5.87
C SER A 138 -1.26 0.97 -5.10
N GLN A 139 -2.43 0.36 -5.34
CA GLN A 139 -3.68 0.73 -4.68
C GLN A 139 -3.66 0.40 -3.19
N ALA A 140 -3.16 -0.78 -2.81
CA ALA A 140 -2.99 -1.16 -1.42
C ALA A 140 -2.11 -0.15 -0.69
N ARG A 141 -0.96 0.19 -1.27
CA ARG A 141 -0.05 1.17 -0.70
C ARG A 141 -0.68 2.56 -0.56
N LYS A 142 -1.36 3.06 -1.59
CA LYS A 142 -2.06 4.36 -1.53
C LYS A 142 -3.18 4.36 -0.49
N SER A 143 -3.96 3.29 -0.41
CA SER A 143 -5.06 3.15 0.54
C SER A 143 -4.54 3.09 1.98
N PHE A 144 -3.44 2.36 2.22
CA PHE A 144 -2.79 2.33 3.53
C PHE A 144 -2.29 3.71 3.95
N THR A 145 -1.56 4.42 3.10
CA THR A 145 -1.08 5.78 3.41
C THR A 145 -2.23 6.77 3.63
N ALA A 146 -3.29 6.70 2.81
CA ALA A 146 -4.47 7.55 2.97
C ALA A 146 -5.23 7.25 4.28
N SER A 147 -5.35 5.98 4.65
CA SER A 147 -5.92 5.54 5.92
C SER A 147 -5.15 6.12 7.10
N VAL A 148 -3.84 5.93 7.14
CA VAL A 148 -2.99 6.45 8.23
C VAL A 148 -3.04 7.98 8.31
N THR A 149 -3.02 8.66 7.17
CA THR A 149 -3.11 10.13 7.13
C THR A 149 -4.45 10.61 7.68
N ALA A 150 -5.56 9.97 7.30
CA ALA A 150 -6.89 10.34 7.79
C ALA A 150 -7.05 10.07 9.29
N ILE A 151 -6.60 8.92 9.79
CA ILE A 151 -6.62 8.58 11.23
C ILE A 151 -5.82 9.62 12.01
N VAL A 152 -4.58 9.92 11.59
CA VAL A 152 -3.77 10.89 12.32
C VAL A 152 -4.37 12.29 12.27
N ALA A 153 -4.87 12.74 11.11
CA ALA A 153 -5.57 14.02 11.01
C ALA A 153 -6.84 14.05 11.88
N GLY A 154 -7.57 12.94 11.97
CA GLY A 154 -8.74 12.76 12.83
C GLY A 154 -8.39 12.94 14.29
N LEU A 155 -7.42 12.18 14.79
CA LEU A 155 -6.90 12.31 16.15
C LEU A 155 -6.46 13.74 16.48
N ILE A 156 -5.71 14.41 15.60
CA ILE A 156 -5.30 15.80 15.81
C ILE A 156 -6.51 16.72 15.94
N THR A 157 -7.51 16.54 15.07
CA THR A 157 -8.72 17.38 15.06
C THR A 157 -9.55 17.17 16.33
N ILE A 158 -9.64 15.93 16.83
CA ILE A 158 -10.27 15.61 18.12
C ILE A 158 -9.54 16.33 19.25
N LEU A 159 -8.20 16.24 19.29
CA LEU A 159 -7.39 16.88 20.33
C LEU A 159 -7.52 18.41 20.32
N VAL A 160 -7.56 19.03 19.14
CA VAL A 160 -7.83 20.46 18.98
C VAL A 160 -9.25 20.82 19.44
N GLY A 161 -10.24 19.98 19.14
CA GLY A 161 -11.60 20.17 19.62
C GLY A 161 -11.68 20.16 21.14
N ILE A 162 -11.01 19.20 21.78
CA ILE A 162 -10.90 19.13 23.24
C ILE A 162 -10.19 20.39 23.78
N TRP A 163 -9.09 20.81 23.16
CA TRP A 163 -8.36 22.04 23.55
C TRP A 163 -9.29 23.27 23.59
N LEU A 164 -10.12 23.45 22.56
CA LEU A 164 -10.97 24.63 22.42
C LEU A 164 -12.04 24.76 23.53
N ILE A 165 -12.46 23.64 24.14
CA ILE A 165 -13.37 23.65 25.30
C ILE A 165 -12.67 24.31 26.48
N TYR A 166 -11.43 23.90 26.76
CA TYR A 166 -10.69 24.35 27.94
C TYR A 166 -10.19 25.80 27.81
N PHE A 167 -9.67 26.21 26.65
CA PHE A 167 -9.02 27.53 26.52
C PHE A 167 -9.94 28.68 26.09
N LYS A 168 -11.03 28.38 25.38
CA LYS A 168 -11.92 29.42 24.83
C LYS A 168 -13.36 29.33 25.32
N GLU A 169 -13.65 28.36 26.18
CA GLU A 169 -15.01 27.98 26.61
C GLU A 169 -15.99 27.86 25.42
N ASN A 170 -15.48 27.57 24.22
CA ASN A 170 -16.27 27.61 23.00
C ASN A 170 -16.78 26.20 22.68
N ILE A 171 -17.89 25.85 23.33
CA ILE A 171 -18.55 24.55 23.18
C ILE A 171 -18.90 24.27 21.71
N THR A 172 -19.41 25.27 20.98
CA THR A 172 -19.84 25.11 19.58
C THR A 172 -18.69 24.70 18.67
N THR A 173 -17.57 25.42 18.68
CA THR A 173 -16.41 25.07 17.84
C THR A 173 -15.82 23.73 18.24
N SER A 174 -15.83 23.41 19.52
CA SER A 174 -15.29 22.15 20.04
C SER A 174 -16.10 20.94 19.62
N VAL A 175 -17.43 21.01 19.67
CA VAL A 175 -18.33 19.97 19.19
C VAL A 175 -18.13 19.75 17.69
N ILE A 176 -17.98 20.83 16.91
CA ILE A 176 -17.71 20.75 15.47
C ILE A 176 -16.36 20.06 15.21
N SER A 177 -15.29 20.43 15.92
CA SER A 177 -13.97 19.82 15.78
C SER A 177 -13.99 18.34 16.19
N PHE A 178 -14.64 17.99 17.30
CA PHE A 178 -14.80 16.61 17.73
C PHE A 178 -15.54 15.77 16.68
N ALA A 179 -16.68 16.26 16.18
CA ALA A 179 -17.45 15.60 15.13
C ALA A 179 -16.63 15.44 13.84
N SER A 180 -15.87 16.47 13.45
CA SER A 180 -15.00 16.42 12.27
C SER A 180 -13.88 15.39 12.42
N GLY A 181 -13.29 15.29 13.62
CA GLY A 181 -12.28 14.29 13.92
C GLY A 181 -12.82 12.86 13.87
N VAL A 182 -14.00 12.62 14.45
CA VAL A 182 -14.68 11.31 14.35
C VAL A 182 -15.00 10.95 12.90
N LEU A 183 -15.43 11.91 12.07
CA LEU A 183 -15.65 11.68 10.65
C LEU A 183 -14.36 11.26 9.92
N LEU A 184 -13.22 11.87 10.26
CA LEU A 184 -11.92 11.49 9.71
C LEU A 184 -11.49 10.08 10.12
N GLU A 185 -11.78 9.64 11.35
CA GLU A 185 -11.56 8.25 11.79
C GLU A 185 -12.36 7.25 10.94
N ILE A 186 -13.63 7.56 10.66
CA ILE A 186 -14.49 6.73 9.79
C ILE A 186 -13.91 6.65 8.38
N ILE A 187 -13.46 7.78 7.83
CA ILE A 187 -12.79 7.82 6.52
C ILE A 187 -11.51 6.98 6.52
N GLY A 188 -10.71 7.08 7.59
CA GLY A 188 -9.52 6.27 7.80
C GLY A 188 -9.84 4.77 7.80
N GLY A 189 -10.90 4.37 8.49
CA GLY A 189 -11.40 2.98 8.50
C GLY A 189 -11.88 2.50 7.12
N MET A 190 -12.58 3.33 6.35
CA MET A 190 -12.99 3.00 4.98
C MET A 190 -11.78 2.74 4.06
N TYR A 191 -10.74 3.57 4.15
CA TYR A 191 -9.50 3.34 3.41
C TYR A 191 -8.76 2.08 3.87
N PHE A 192 -8.82 1.75 5.16
CA PHE A 192 -8.25 0.49 5.67
C PHE A 192 -9.02 -0.73 5.14
N HIS A 193 -10.34 -0.62 5.00
CA HIS A 193 -11.15 -1.64 4.35
C HIS A 193 -10.74 -1.82 2.87
N LEU A 194 -10.56 -0.72 2.14
CA LEU A 194 -10.08 -0.76 0.75
C LEU A 194 -8.68 -1.38 0.65
N TYR A 195 -7.78 -1.08 1.59
CA TYR A 195 -6.47 -1.71 1.70
C TYR A 195 -6.59 -3.24 1.82
N ASN A 196 -7.43 -3.73 2.73
CA ASN A 196 -7.67 -5.18 2.88
C ASN A 196 -8.21 -5.81 1.60
N LYS A 197 -9.16 -5.14 0.92
CA LYS A 197 -9.69 -5.60 -0.37
C LYS A 197 -8.62 -5.64 -1.46
N SER A 198 -7.73 -4.66 -1.51
CA SER A 198 -6.59 -4.67 -2.45
C SER A 198 -5.59 -5.78 -2.12
N LEU A 199 -5.38 -6.14 -0.85
CA LEU A 199 -4.55 -7.29 -0.48
C LEU A 199 -5.16 -8.64 -0.90
N GLU A 200 -6.48 -8.80 -0.74
CA GLU A 200 -7.19 -9.97 -1.24
C GLU A 200 -7.02 -10.13 -2.76
N GLN A 201 -7.19 -9.04 -3.50
CA GLN A 201 -6.97 -9.02 -4.95
C GLN A 201 -5.50 -9.27 -5.32
N LEU A 202 -4.56 -8.71 -4.57
CA LEU A 202 -3.13 -8.93 -4.77
C LEU A 202 -2.79 -10.42 -4.67
N ASN A 203 -3.26 -11.10 -3.62
CA ASN A 203 -3.07 -12.53 -3.43
C ASN A 203 -3.72 -13.35 -4.55
N TYR A 204 -4.90 -12.93 -5.01
CA TYR A 204 -5.58 -13.57 -6.14
C TYR A 204 -4.76 -13.50 -7.44
N PHE A 205 -4.24 -12.31 -7.78
CA PHE A 205 -3.42 -12.13 -8.98
C PHE A 205 -2.05 -12.80 -8.85
N TYR A 206 -1.45 -12.79 -7.66
CA TYR A 206 -0.22 -13.52 -7.38
C TYR A 206 -0.40 -15.02 -7.64
N GLY A 207 -1.46 -15.63 -7.10
CA GLY A 207 -1.74 -17.04 -7.35
C GLY A 207 -2.06 -17.34 -8.82
N LYS A 208 -2.68 -16.40 -9.56
CA LYS A 208 -2.83 -16.55 -11.02
C LYS A 208 -1.49 -16.53 -11.76
N LEU A 209 -0.58 -15.65 -11.33
CA LEU A 209 0.74 -15.50 -11.93
C LEU A 209 1.59 -16.76 -11.70
N GLU A 210 1.65 -17.24 -10.46
CA GLU A 210 2.33 -18.49 -10.06
C GLU A 210 1.83 -19.67 -10.91
N ARG A 211 0.51 -19.86 -10.98
CA ARG A 211 -0.09 -20.94 -11.78
C ARG A 211 0.28 -20.86 -13.26
N MET A 212 0.34 -19.66 -13.83
CA MET A 212 0.69 -19.52 -15.24
C MET A 212 2.17 -19.82 -15.48
N GLN A 213 3.05 -19.46 -14.53
CA GLN A 213 4.46 -19.84 -14.54
C GLN A 213 4.65 -21.35 -14.44
N ASP A 214 3.93 -22.03 -13.53
CA ASP A 214 3.98 -23.49 -13.40
C ASP A 214 3.60 -24.20 -14.69
N ILE A 215 2.57 -23.73 -15.40
CA ILE A 215 2.16 -24.27 -16.70
C ILE A 215 3.27 -24.09 -17.74
N MET A 216 3.89 -22.92 -17.79
CA MET A 216 5.00 -22.65 -18.72
C MET A 216 6.19 -23.56 -18.45
N VAL A 217 6.56 -23.74 -17.18
CA VAL A 217 7.64 -24.65 -16.78
C VAL A 217 7.27 -26.10 -17.14
N ALA A 218 6.04 -26.54 -16.90
CA ALA A 218 5.60 -27.88 -17.25
C ALA A 218 5.65 -28.13 -18.76
N ILE A 219 5.20 -27.17 -19.58
CA ILE A 219 5.28 -27.26 -21.05
C ILE A 219 6.74 -27.30 -21.53
N GLU A 220 7.60 -26.45 -20.99
CA GLU A 220 9.01 -26.40 -21.36
C GLU A 220 9.74 -27.69 -20.99
N LEU A 221 9.50 -28.20 -19.76
CA LEU A 221 10.06 -29.48 -19.32
C LEU A 221 9.58 -30.64 -20.18
N ALA A 222 8.30 -30.68 -20.56
CA ALA A 222 7.77 -31.72 -21.45
C ALA A 222 8.39 -31.63 -22.85
N ASN A 223 8.58 -30.43 -23.38
CA ASN A 223 9.19 -30.21 -24.69
C ASN A 223 10.69 -30.52 -24.72
N GLY A 224 11.39 -30.38 -23.59
CA GLY A 224 12.82 -30.69 -23.45
C GLY A 224 13.17 -32.19 -23.39
N ILE A 225 12.19 -33.09 -23.50
CA ILE A 225 12.40 -34.54 -23.45
C ILE A 225 12.75 -35.07 -24.84
N ASN A 226 13.90 -35.74 -24.94
CA ASN A 226 14.40 -36.32 -26.20
C ASN A 226 13.65 -37.60 -26.63
N ASP A 227 13.05 -38.32 -25.68
CA ASP A 227 12.28 -39.53 -25.94
C ASP A 227 10.85 -39.17 -26.35
N GLU A 228 10.53 -39.31 -27.63
CA GLU A 228 9.25 -38.88 -28.20
C GLU A 228 8.05 -39.61 -27.57
N THR A 229 8.22 -40.87 -27.15
CA THR A 229 7.12 -41.62 -26.50
C THR A 229 6.80 -41.07 -25.12
N LYS A 230 7.83 -40.80 -24.31
CA LYS A 230 7.67 -40.19 -22.98
C LYS A 230 7.17 -38.75 -23.04
N LYS A 231 7.60 -38.00 -24.05
CA LYS A 231 7.15 -36.63 -24.29
C LYS A 231 5.65 -36.58 -24.54
N VAL A 232 5.13 -37.41 -25.45
CA VAL A 232 3.69 -37.50 -25.73
C VAL A 232 2.91 -37.89 -24.47
N GLU A 233 3.39 -38.89 -23.72
CA GLU A 233 2.76 -39.33 -22.46
C GLU A 233 2.66 -38.19 -21.43
N LEU A 234 3.72 -37.39 -21.27
CA LEU A 234 3.74 -36.29 -20.30
C LEU A 234 2.91 -35.09 -20.77
N GLN A 235 2.88 -34.80 -22.08
CA GLN A 235 1.99 -33.79 -22.65
C GLN A 235 0.52 -34.16 -22.43
N GLU A 236 0.15 -35.43 -22.65
CA GLU A 236 -1.20 -35.93 -22.35
C GLU A 236 -1.57 -35.71 -20.88
N LYS A 237 -0.68 -36.09 -19.96
CA LYS A 237 -0.88 -35.86 -18.51
C LYS A 237 -1.09 -34.39 -18.17
N ILE A 238 -0.32 -33.48 -18.78
CA ILE A 238 -0.49 -32.03 -18.59
C ILE A 238 -1.87 -31.59 -19.08
N ILE A 239 -2.30 -32.01 -20.27
CA ILE A 239 -3.60 -31.65 -20.85
C ILE A 239 -4.74 -32.13 -19.94
N VAL A 240 -4.70 -33.40 -19.50
CA VAL A 240 -5.71 -33.96 -18.59
C VAL A 240 -5.79 -33.15 -17.30
N LYS A 241 -4.64 -32.83 -16.69
CA LYS A 241 -4.60 -32.02 -15.45
C LYS A 241 -5.13 -30.60 -15.65
N LEU A 242 -4.92 -30.00 -16.82
CA LEU A 242 -5.47 -28.67 -17.14
C LEU A 242 -7.00 -28.69 -17.31
N ILE A 243 -7.54 -29.73 -17.94
CA ILE A 243 -8.99 -29.92 -18.11
C ILE A 243 -9.67 -30.17 -16.76
N GLU A 244 -9.15 -31.10 -15.95
CA GLU A 244 -9.63 -31.36 -14.58
C GLU A 244 -9.66 -30.07 -13.75
N ARG A 245 -8.62 -29.24 -13.86
CA ARG A 245 -8.57 -27.95 -13.15
C ARG A 245 -9.66 -26.99 -13.63
N SER A 246 -9.91 -26.90 -14.93
CA SER A 246 -10.91 -25.97 -15.48
C SER A 246 -12.34 -26.30 -15.02
N SER A 247 -12.65 -27.58 -14.82
CA SER A 247 -13.96 -28.04 -14.32
C SER A 247 -14.13 -27.90 -12.81
N ALA A 248 -13.04 -27.81 -12.05
CA ALA A 248 -13.07 -27.58 -10.60
C ALA A 248 -13.20 -26.09 -10.19
N ILE A 249 -13.28 -25.17 -11.15
CA ILE A 249 -13.38 -23.71 -10.93
C ILE A 249 -14.82 -23.20 -11.09
N GLU A 250 -15.78 -24.06 -11.49
CA GLU A 250 -17.23 -23.82 -11.35
C GLU A 250 -17.72 -24.18 -9.95
#